data_AF-A0A1V4SSQ0-F1
#
_entry.id   AF-A0A1V4SSQ0-F1
#
_cell.length_a   1.000
_cell.length_b   1.000
_cell.length_c   1.000
_cell.angle_alpha   90.00
_cell.angle_beta   90.00
_cell.angle_gamma   90.00
#
_symmetry.space_group_name_H-M   'P 1'
#
loop_
_entity.id
_entity.type
_entity.pdbx_description
1 polymer ?
#
loop_
_entity_poly.entity_id
_entity_poly.type
_entity_poly.pdbx_seq_one_letter_code
_entity_poly.pdbx_strand_id
1 'polypeptide(L)'
;MARNRVKLGSLTRQIQERFDSKLAIGESKYKAKKDGTANEKIYSWQTYKSYMKQANEFTRYCKEKHQCRTLDECRTYVDEWLKNGIDRGLSAYTQKLNACSLAKLYSCSSSDFGVRTSVRHRVNITRSRGDKVRDKHFSEEKNKDLVEFCKSTGLRREELKCLTGDKLIHEDGVYKIIVDRGSKGGRMRKAPVIGNVNLVVNLMSKAGDNKVFEKVKSGADIHSYRSEYATSLYKSIARKIEDIPYDKVNRGTGRKYQSEVYSCRSDLKGVKYDKRAMLDVSKALGHNRISVIAEHYLKV
;
A
#
# COMPACT_ATOMS: atom_id res chain seq x y z
N MET A 1 27.59 22.88 -44.35
CA MET A 1 27.46 21.78 -43.37
C MET A 1 26.13 21.91 -42.62
N ALA A 2 25.14 21.10 -42.94
CA ALA A 2 23.89 21.06 -42.18
C ALA A 2 24.19 20.51 -40.79
N ARG A 3 24.09 21.34 -39.73
CA ARG A 3 24.11 20.85 -38.35
C ARG A 3 22.96 19.85 -38.22
N ASN A 4 23.27 18.57 -38.04
CA ASN A 4 22.32 17.56 -37.60
C ASN A 4 21.70 18.04 -36.28
N ARG A 5 20.57 18.76 -36.35
CA ARG A 5 19.75 19.07 -35.18
C ARG A 5 19.22 17.75 -34.67
N VAL A 6 19.82 17.23 -33.60
CA VAL A 6 19.24 16.13 -32.83
C VAL A 6 17.80 16.51 -32.53
N LYS A 7 16.83 15.81 -33.13
CA LYS A 7 15.41 16.05 -32.89
C LYS A 7 15.12 15.70 -31.43
N LEU A 8 15.16 16.71 -30.57
CA LEU A 8 14.70 16.60 -29.19
C LEU A 8 13.23 16.13 -29.22
N GLY A 9 12.98 14.95 -28.63
CA GLY A 9 11.63 14.42 -28.49
C GLY A 9 10.75 15.32 -27.63
N SER A 10 9.45 15.08 -27.63
CA SER A 10 8.54 15.74 -26.69
C SER A 10 9.00 15.53 -25.25
N LEU A 11 8.64 16.45 -24.33
CA LEU A 11 8.97 16.29 -22.90
C LEU A 11 8.48 14.95 -22.35
N THR A 12 7.31 14.46 -22.79
CA THR A 12 6.80 13.13 -22.46
C THR A 12 7.75 12.02 -22.91
N ARG A 13 8.28 12.10 -24.14
CA ARG A 13 9.25 11.12 -24.64
C ARG A 13 10.58 11.19 -23.86
N GLN A 14 11.05 12.38 -23.53
CA GLN A 14 12.24 12.55 -22.68
C GLN A 14 12.05 11.93 -21.29
N ILE A 15 10.88 12.14 -20.65
CA ILE A 15 10.53 11.49 -19.37
C ILE A 15 10.54 9.97 -19.51
N GLN A 16 9.90 9.46 -20.57
CA GLN A 16 9.80 8.03 -20.83
C GLN A 16 11.19 7.41 -20.96
N GLU A 17 12.06 7.95 -21.81
CA GLU A 17 13.44 7.49 -21.98
C GLU A 17 14.22 7.48 -20.64
N ARG A 18 14.02 8.50 -19.79
CA ARG A 18 14.65 8.61 -18.45
C ARG A 18 14.10 7.64 -17.40
N PHE A 19 12.85 7.18 -17.53
CA PHE A 19 12.28 6.19 -16.62
C PHE A 19 12.46 4.76 -17.14
N ASP A 20 12.44 4.56 -18.45
CA ASP A 20 12.67 3.26 -19.10
C ASP A 20 14.10 2.78 -18.81
N SER A 21 15.09 3.68 -18.92
CA SER A 21 16.48 3.41 -18.50
C SER A 21 16.64 3.03 -17.02
N LYS A 22 15.61 3.25 -16.19
CA LYS A 22 15.61 2.93 -14.76
C LYS A 22 14.70 1.75 -14.42
N LEU A 23 14.00 1.15 -15.39
CA LEU A 23 13.12 0.01 -15.12
C LEU A 23 13.93 -1.23 -14.73
N ALA A 24 13.45 -1.91 -13.69
CA ALA A 24 14.05 -3.11 -13.13
C ALA A 24 12.95 -4.09 -12.72
N ILE A 25 12.03 -4.35 -13.65
CA ILE A 25 10.89 -5.23 -13.42
C ILE A 25 11.40 -6.66 -13.26
N GLY A 26 10.91 -7.37 -12.24
CA GLY A 26 11.36 -8.71 -11.89
C GLY A 26 12.59 -8.76 -10.98
N GLU A 27 13.36 -7.67 -10.89
CA GLU A 27 14.48 -7.59 -9.95
C GLU A 27 14.02 -7.47 -8.49
N SER A 28 14.82 -8.05 -7.57
CA SER A 28 14.55 -7.96 -6.14
C SER A 28 14.86 -6.57 -5.58
N LYS A 29 13.82 -5.77 -5.34
CA LYS A 29 13.93 -4.50 -4.60
C LYS A 29 14.52 -4.69 -3.20
N TYR A 30 14.31 -5.84 -2.58
CA TYR A 30 14.87 -6.14 -1.26
C TYR A 30 16.40 -6.24 -1.33
N LYS A 31 16.93 -6.96 -2.33
CA LYS A 31 18.38 -7.07 -2.56
C LYS A 31 18.99 -5.69 -2.81
N ALA A 32 18.40 -4.91 -3.72
CA ALA A 32 18.89 -3.55 -4.00
C ALA A 32 18.82 -2.58 -2.80
N LYS A 33 17.94 -2.82 -1.82
CA LYS A 33 17.96 -2.04 -0.57
C LYS A 33 19.14 -2.39 0.31
N LYS A 34 19.52 -3.68 0.35
CA LYS A 34 20.70 -4.15 1.08
C LYS A 34 21.98 -3.60 0.44
N ASP A 35 21.97 -3.50 -0.88
CA ASP A 35 23.11 -3.04 -1.68
C ASP A 35 23.14 -1.51 -1.87
N GLY A 36 22.18 -0.76 -1.32
CA GLY A 36 22.10 0.70 -1.42
C GLY A 36 21.59 1.27 -2.75
N THR A 37 21.44 0.45 -3.80
CA THR A 37 21.08 0.86 -5.17
C THR A 37 19.57 1.00 -5.43
N ALA A 38 18.71 0.70 -4.45
CA ALA A 38 17.25 0.72 -4.64
C ALA A 38 16.68 2.08 -5.10
N ASN A 39 17.42 3.18 -4.85
CA ASN A 39 17.03 4.53 -5.26
C ASN A 39 17.36 4.84 -6.72
N GLU A 40 18.06 3.97 -7.44
CA GLU A 40 18.40 4.17 -8.86
C GLU A 40 17.31 3.59 -9.78
N LYS A 41 16.69 2.48 -9.36
CA LYS A 41 15.79 1.69 -10.21
C LYS A 41 14.28 1.83 -9.87
N ILE A 42 13.42 1.38 -10.78
CA ILE A 42 11.96 1.31 -10.66
C ILE A 42 11.52 -0.15 -10.80
N TYR A 43 11.03 -0.73 -9.70
CA TYR A 43 10.77 -2.17 -9.59
C TYR A 43 9.31 -2.59 -9.85
N SER A 44 8.42 -1.65 -10.18
CA SER A 44 7.03 -2.00 -10.48
C SER A 44 6.37 -1.08 -11.49
N TRP A 45 5.54 -1.67 -12.35
CA TRP A 45 4.73 -0.96 -13.33
C TRP A 45 3.82 0.10 -12.70
N GLN A 46 3.27 -0.18 -11.51
CA GLN A 46 2.43 0.80 -10.82
C GLN A 46 3.24 2.03 -10.37
N THR A 47 4.49 1.84 -9.92
CA THR A 47 5.38 2.95 -9.56
C THR A 47 5.73 3.74 -10.81
N TYR A 48 6.12 3.04 -11.89
CA TYR A 48 6.40 3.64 -13.18
C TYR A 48 5.25 4.52 -13.69
N LYS A 49 4.03 3.97 -13.74
CA LYS A 49 2.83 4.72 -14.17
C LYS A 49 2.56 5.94 -13.29
N SER A 50 2.72 5.80 -11.98
CA SER A 50 2.50 6.91 -11.04
C SER A 50 3.54 8.01 -11.24
N TYR A 51 4.81 7.65 -11.44
CA TYR A 51 5.89 8.60 -11.66
C TYR A 51 5.77 9.28 -13.03
N MET A 52 5.47 8.50 -14.08
CA MET A 52 5.19 9.03 -15.41
C MET A 52 4.09 10.09 -15.36
N LYS A 53 2.98 9.82 -14.66
CA LYS A 53 1.90 10.80 -14.48
C LYS A 53 2.40 12.08 -13.81
N GLN A 54 3.08 11.97 -12.66
CA GLN A 54 3.52 13.16 -11.93
C GLN A 54 4.58 13.97 -12.68
N ALA A 55 5.52 13.29 -13.35
CA ALA A 55 6.53 13.95 -14.17
C ALA A 55 5.89 14.69 -15.36
N ASN A 56 4.88 14.11 -16.02
CA ASN A 56 4.16 14.79 -17.10
C ASN A 56 3.33 15.98 -16.60
N GLU A 57 2.74 15.92 -15.40
CA GLU A 57 2.05 17.07 -14.81
C GLU A 57 3.03 18.23 -14.56
N PHE A 58 4.23 17.93 -14.07
CA PHE A 58 5.29 18.91 -13.87
C PHE A 58 5.84 19.50 -15.17
N THR A 59 6.17 18.68 -16.17
CA THR A 59 6.73 19.20 -17.43
C THR A 59 5.69 19.97 -18.24
N ARG A 60 4.40 19.61 -18.10
CA ARG A 60 3.30 20.41 -18.64
C ARG A 60 3.27 21.81 -18.00
N TYR A 61 3.39 21.90 -16.67
CA TYR A 61 3.51 23.19 -15.99
C TYR A 61 4.70 24.01 -16.50
N CYS A 62 5.88 23.39 -16.62
CA CYS A 62 7.08 24.07 -17.12
C CYS A 62 6.92 24.54 -18.57
N LYS A 63 6.26 23.74 -19.41
CA LYS A 63 5.97 24.11 -20.80
C LYS A 63 4.99 25.28 -20.88
N GLU A 64 3.92 25.26 -20.09
CA GLU A 64 2.86 26.27 -20.13
C GLU A 64 3.31 27.60 -19.53
N LYS A 65 4.01 27.58 -18.39
CA LYS A 65 4.39 28.79 -17.65
C LYS A 65 5.76 29.34 -18.04
N HIS A 66 6.71 28.46 -18.35
CA HIS A 66 8.12 28.80 -18.54
C HIS A 66 8.65 28.44 -19.94
N GLN A 67 7.76 27.96 -20.83
CA GLN A 67 8.07 27.60 -22.23
C GLN A 67 9.21 26.58 -22.39
N CYS A 68 9.48 25.78 -21.35
CA CYS A 68 10.53 24.78 -21.37
C CYS A 68 10.29 23.73 -22.47
N ARG A 69 11.38 23.29 -23.10
CA ARG A 69 11.42 22.26 -24.14
C ARG A 69 12.31 21.08 -23.75
N THR A 70 13.17 21.23 -22.76
CA THR A 70 14.07 20.17 -22.27
C THR A 70 13.84 19.88 -20.79
N LEU A 71 14.18 18.66 -20.36
CA LEU A 71 14.14 18.31 -18.93
C LEU A 71 15.12 19.12 -18.09
N ASP A 72 16.24 19.54 -18.67
CA ASP A 72 17.26 20.34 -17.98
C ASP A 72 16.73 21.75 -17.71
N GLU A 73 16.04 22.38 -18.66
CA GLU A 73 15.32 23.64 -18.45
C GLU A 73 14.23 23.49 -17.39
N CYS A 74 13.44 22.41 -17.44
CA CYS A 74 12.40 22.16 -16.44
C CYS A 74 13.00 22.06 -15.03
N ARG A 75 14.23 21.52 -14.88
CA ARG A 75 14.84 21.23 -13.58
C ARG A 75 14.91 22.45 -12.67
N THR A 76 15.12 23.64 -13.23
CA THR A 76 15.21 24.91 -12.49
C THR A 76 13.90 25.26 -11.76
N TYR A 77 12.76 24.73 -12.21
CA TYR A 77 11.44 25.05 -11.68
C TYR A 77 10.84 23.97 -10.77
N VAL A 78 11.64 22.98 -10.36
CA VAL A 78 11.16 21.88 -9.50
C VAL A 78 10.69 22.42 -8.14
N ASP A 79 11.47 23.29 -7.51
CA ASP A 79 11.13 23.83 -6.19
C ASP A 79 9.88 24.72 -6.25
N GLU A 80 9.77 25.57 -7.28
CA GLU A 80 8.61 26.41 -7.56
C GLU A 80 7.34 25.57 -7.72
N TRP A 81 7.39 24.51 -8.52
CA TRP A 81 6.23 23.64 -8.75
C TRP A 81 5.83 22.87 -7.49
N LEU A 82 6.81 22.38 -6.71
CA LEU A 82 6.52 21.69 -5.45
C LEU A 82 5.90 22.65 -4.42
N LYS A 83 6.39 23.89 -4.32
CA LYS A 83 5.80 24.94 -3.46
C LYS A 83 4.38 25.28 -3.90
N ASN A 84 4.15 25.52 -5.20
CA ASN A 84 2.82 25.79 -5.73
C ASN A 84 1.82 24.67 -5.41
N GLY A 85 2.26 23.41 -5.48
CA GLY A 85 1.43 22.27 -5.08
C GLY A 85 1.07 22.28 -3.60
N ILE A 86 1.99 22.68 -2.72
CA ILE A 86 1.74 22.84 -1.28
C ILE A 86 0.73 23.97 -1.05
N ASP A 87 0.93 25.13 -1.67
CA ASP A 87 0.08 26.32 -1.49
C ASP A 87 -1.36 26.07 -1.96
N ARG A 88 -1.52 25.24 -3.01
CA ARG A 88 -2.82 24.77 -3.50
C ARG A 88 -3.49 23.72 -2.61
N GLY A 89 -2.87 23.33 -1.50
CA GLY A 89 -3.44 22.36 -0.57
C GLY A 89 -3.36 20.90 -1.06
N LEU A 90 -2.39 20.53 -1.91
CA LEU A 90 -2.20 19.11 -2.25
C LEU A 90 -1.93 18.30 -0.98
N SER A 91 -2.50 17.09 -0.91
CA SER A 91 -2.29 16.21 0.24
C SER A 91 -0.80 15.90 0.46
N ALA A 92 -0.39 15.71 1.72
CA ALA A 92 0.97 15.29 2.08
C ALA A 92 1.44 14.01 1.34
N TYR A 93 0.50 13.14 0.96
CA TYR A 93 0.80 11.95 0.15
C TYR A 93 1.15 12.32 -1.28
N THR A 94 0.37 13.19 -1.92
CA THR A 94 0.59 13.68 -3.28
C THR A 94 1.89 14.50 -3.35
N GLN A 95 2.09 15.45 -2.44
CA GLN A 95 3.32 16.25 -2.39
C GLN A 95 4.59 15.38 -2.37
N LYS A 96 4.61 14.34 -1.52
CA LYS A 96 5.75 13.45 -1.43
C LYS A 96 5.89 12.52 -2.64
N LEU A 97 4.79 12.10 -3.26
CA LEU A 97 4.84 11.35 -4.53
C LEU A 97 5.46 12.20 -5.64
N ASN A 98 5.07 13.47 -5.73
CA ASN A 98 5.60 14.45 -6.67
C ASN A 98 7.10 14.62 -6.48
N ALA A 99 7.55 14.91 -5.26
CA ALA A 99 8.96 15.04 -4.94
C ALA A 99 9.76 13.76 -5.25
N CYS A 100 9.25 12.57 -4.89
CA CYS A 100 9.93 11.30 -5.19
C CYS A 100 10.00 10.99 -6.70
N SER A 101 8.96 11.35 -7.45
CA SER A 101 8.92 11.16 -8.90
C SER A 101 9.97 12.02 -9.60
N LEU A 102 10.05 13.31 -9.23
CA LEU A 102 11.04 14.23 -9.79
C LEU A 102 12.46 13.87 -9.35
N ALA A 103 12.65 13.46 -8.10
CA ALA A 103 13.93 12.94 -7.62
C ALA A 103 14.40 11.74 -8.46
N LYS A 104 13.48 10.82 -8.78
CA LYS A 104 13.76 9.70 -9.68
C LYS A 104 14.04 10.16 -11.11
N LEU A 105 13.34 11.18 -11.62
CA LEU A 105 13.54 11.71 -12.97
C LEU A 105 14.97 12.26 -13.12
N TYR A 106 15.40 13.05 -12.15
CA TYR A 106 16.69 13.75 -12.12
C TYR A 106 17.82 12.97 -11.45
N SER A 107 17.59 11.73 -11.04
CA SER A 107 18.59 10.88 -10.36
C SER A 107 19.23 11.54 -9.14
N CYS A 108 18.41 12.25 -8.34
CA CYS A 108 18.83 12.93 -7.13
C CYS A 108 17.95 12.52 -5.93
N SER A 109 18.21 13.08 -4.76
CA SER A 109 17.34 12.92 -3.59
C SER A 109 16.25 13.99 -3.59
N SER A 110 15.07 13.65 -3.04
CA SER A 110 13.99 14.64 -2.86
C SER A 110 14.39 15.81 -1.94
N SER A 111 15.41 15.62 -1.10
CA SER A 111 15.97 16.67 -0.24
C SER A 111 16.68 17.76 -1.05
N ASP A 112 17.19 17.42 -2.22
CA ASP A 112 18.07 18.28 -3.02
C ASP A 112 17.27 19.41 -3.68
N PHE A 113 15.94 19.33 -3.65
CA PHE A 113 15.04 20.38 -4.12
C PHE A 113 14.81 21.51 -3.11
N GLY A 114 15.27 21.37 -1.86
CA GLY A 114 15.07 22.41 -0.83
C GLY A 114 13.62 22.62 -0.38
N VAL A 115 12.67 21.80 -0.83
CA VAL A 115 11.24 21.90 -0.47
C VAL A 115 10.86 20.83 0.54
N ARG A 116 10.41 21.26 1.73
CA ARG A 116 9.90 20.37 2.78
C ARG A 116 8.42 20.07 2.54
N THR A 117 8.11 18.82 2.20
CA THR A 117 6.72 18.35 2.09
C THR A 117 6.06 18.19 3.46
N SER A 118 4.75 18.42 3.56
CA SER A 118 3.98 18.25 4.78
C SER A 118 4.10 16.82 5.36
N VAL A 119 4.03 16.72 6.69
CA VAL A 119 4.04 15.43 7.40
C VAL A 119 2.73 14.68 7.12
N ARG A 120 2.83 13.37 6.93
CA ARG A 120 1.66 12.51 6.75
C ARG A 120 1.11 12.11 8.11
N HIS A 121 -0.14 12.44 8.37
CA HIS A 121 -0.82 12.04 9.59
C HIS A 121 -1.86 10.95 9.28
N ARG A 122 -1.97 9.95 10.17
CA ARG A 122 -2.95 8.85 10.06
C ARG A 122 -4.39 9.37 10.02
N VAL A 123 -4.68 10.43 10.78
CA VAL A 123 -6.01 11.07 10.81
C VAL A 123 -6.44 11.58 9.43
N ASN A 124 -5.49 11.94 8.56
CA ASN A 124 -5.75 12.44 7.21
C ASN A 124 -5.96 11.31 6.18
N ILE A 125 -5.90 10.04 6.59
CA ILE A 125 -6.23 8.91 5.71
C ILE A 125 -7.75 8.86 5.56
N THR A 126 -8.23 9.18 4.36
CA THR A 126 -9.67 9.20 4.05
C THR A 126 -10.16 7.93 3.36
N ARG A 127 -9.26 7.10 2.81
CA ARG A 127 -9.63 5.88 2.09
C ARG A 127 -10.34 4.89 3.01
N SER A 128 -11.50 4.38 2.58
CA SER A 128 -12.29 3.38 3.33
C SER A 128 -12.67 3.86 4.74
N ARG A 129 -12.84 5.18 4.89
CA ARG A 129 -13.32 5.87 6.10
C ARG A 129 -14.38 6.89 5.69
N GLY A 130 -15.58 6.73 6.24
CA GLY A 130 -16.78 7.48 5.85
C GLY A 130 -17.26 7.15 4.44
N ASP A 131 -18.44 7.67 4.09
CA ASP A 131 -19.07 7.41 2.80
C ASP A 131 -18.25 8.00 1.65
N LYS A 132 -18.06 7.23 0.58
CA LYS A 132 -17.44 7.70 -0.67
C LYS A 132 -18.45 7.73 -1.80
N VAL A 133 -18.25 8.68 -2.73
CA VAL A 133 -19.05 8.81 -3.95
C VAL A 133 -19.12 7.49 -4.74
N ARG A 134 -18.05 6.68 -4.71
CA ARG A 134 -18.02 5.36 -5.38
C ARG A 134 -18.87 4.29 -4.71
N ASP A 135 -19.14 4.42 -3.42
CA ASP A 135 -19.91 3.44 -2.65
C ASP A 135 -21.38 3.45 -3.09
N LYS A 136 -21.87 4.60 -3.58
CA LYS A 136 -23.21 4.76 -4.18
C LYS A 136 -23.48 3.82 -5.36
N HIS A 137 -22.45 3.31 -6.04
CA HIS A 137 -22.59 2.42 -7.20
C HIS A 137 -22.33 0.95 -6.87
N PHE A 138 -22.21 0.59 -5.59
CA PHE A 138 -22.04 -0.79 -5.15
C PHE A 138 -23.07 -1.16 -4.08
N SER A 139 -24.00 -2.04 -4.43
CA SER A 139 -24.93 -2.62 -3.44
C SER A 139 -24.26 -3.79 -2.75
N GLU A 140 -23.92 -3.64 -1.47
CA GLU A 140 -23.41 -4.74 -0.64
C GLU A 140 -24.44 -5.87 -0.56
N GLU A 141 -25.73 -5.52 -0.50
CA GLU A 141 -26.82 -6.49 -0.41
C GLU A 141 -26.87 -7.44 -1.61
N LYS A 142 -26.70 -6.91 -2.83
CA LYS A 142 -26.66 -7.72 -4.05
C LYS A 142 -25.32 -8.44 -4.25
N ASN A 143 -24.35 -8.24 -3.36
CA ASN A 143 -23.01 -8.82 -3.43
C ASN A 143 -22.60 -9.43 -2.08
N LYS A 144 -23.58 -9.87 -1.27
CA LYS A 144 -23.39 -10.40 0.09
C LYS A 144 -22.29 -11.46 0.14
N ASP A 145 -22.32 -12.41 -0.79
CA ASP A 145 -21.32 -13.49 -0.84
C ASP A 145 -19.89 -12.98 -1.03
N LEU A 146 -19.67 -12.01 -1.92
CA LEU A 146 -18.36 -11.40 -2.10
C LEU A 146 -17.92 -10.64 -0.86
N VAL A 147 -18.84 -9.87 -0.27
CA VAL A 147 -18.57 -9.07 0.93
C VAL A 147 -18.19 -9.99 2.09
N GLU A 148 -19.02 -10.99 2.37
CA GLU A 148 -18.80 -11.97 3.43
C GLU A 148 -17.52 -12.77 3.19
N PHE A 149 -17.28 -13.24 1.98
CA PHE A 149 -16.03 -13.90 1.61
C PHE A 149 -14.82 -13.01 1.92
N CYS A 150 -14.88 -11.71 1.61
CA CYS A 150 -13.79 -10.77 1.92
C CYS A 150 -13.60 -10.57 3.43
N LYS A 151 -14.69 -10.50 4.20
CA LYS A 151 -14.66 -10.38 5.67
C LYS A 151 -14.18 -11.66 6.36
N SER A 152 -14.35 -12.81 5.73
CA SER A 152 -13.92 -14.12 6.23
C SER A 152 -12.49 -14.49 5.87
N THR A 153 -11.91 -13.89 4.82
CA THR A 153 -10.58 -14.30 4.28
C THR A 153 -9.56 -13.17 4.29
N GLY A 154 -10.00 -11.92 4.34
CA GLY A 154 -9.16 -10.75 4.34
C GLY A 154 -8.21 -10.69 3.14
N LEU A 155 -8.64 -11.10 1.94
CA LEU A 155 -7.83 -11.05 0.72
C LEU A 155 -7.77 -9.65 0.08
N ARG A 156 -6.76 -9.40 -0.75
CA ARG A 156 -6.65 -8.15 -1.54
C ARG A 156 -7.42 -8.32 -2.83
N ARG A 157 -7.83 -7.19 -3.42
CA ARG A 157 -8.50 -7.18 -4.73
C ARG A 157 -7.78 -7.98 -5.81
N GLU A 158 -6.46 -7.80 -5.94
CA GLU A 158 -5.68 -8.55 -6.95
C GLU A 158 -5.51 -10.03 -6.58
N GLU A 159 -5.55 -10.38 -5.29
CA GLU A 159 -5.53 -11.78 -4.85
C GLU A 159 -6.88 -12.45 -5.20
N LEU A 160 -8.00 -11.77 -4.93
CA LEU A 160 -9.36 -12.25 -5.28
C LEU A 160 -9.54 -12.49 -6.78
N LYS A 161 -8.97 -11.63 -7.64
CA LYS A 161 -9.04 -11.78 -9.11
C LYS A 161 -8.32 -13.03 -9.64
N CYS A 162 -7.34 -13.52 -8.89
CA CYS A 162 -6.51 -14.66 -9.26
C CYS A 162 -6.86 -15.92 -8.46
N LEU A 163 -7.81 -15.83 -7.52
CA LEU A 163 -8.14 -16.90 -6.61
C LEU A 163 -8.94 -17.99 -7.32
N THR A 164 -8.44 -19.21 -7.23
CA THR A 164 -9.10 -20.44 -7.68
C THR A 164 -9.51 -21.29 -6.47
N GLY A 165 -10.52 -22.14 -6.64
CA GLY A 165 -11.11 -22.93 -5.55
C GLY A 165 -10.17 -23.97 -4.93
N ASP A 166 -9.23 -24.50 -5.73
CA ASP A 166 -8.17 -25.45 -5.32
C ASP A 166 -7.19 -24.87 -4.28
N LYS A 167 -7.28 -23.57 -3.98
CA LYS A 167 -6.42 -22.90 -2.98
C LYS A 167 -6.93 -23.03 -1.54
N LEU A 168 -8.07 -23.68 -1.33
CA LEU A 168 -8.56 -23.99 0.01
C LEU A 168 -7.85 -25.21 0.57
N ILE A 169 -7.27 -25.07 1.75
CA ILE A 169 -6.67 -26.17 2.50
C ILE A 169 -7.25 -26.22 3.91
N HIS A 170 -7.15 -27.39 4.53
CA HIS A 170 -7.52 -27.60 5.92
C HIS A 170 -6.30 -28.10 6.69
N GLU A 171 -5.81 -27.30 7.63
CA GLU A 171 -4.61 -27.58 8.42
C GLU A 171 -4.85 -27.17 9.87
N ASP A 172 -4.44 -28.02 10.83
CA ASP A 172 -4.57 -27.75 12.27
C ASP A 172 -6.03 -27.47 12.71
N GLY A 173 -7.00 -28.13 12.07
CA GLY A 173 -8.43 -27.91 12.33
C GLY A 173 -8.99 -26.58 11.84
N VAL A 174 -8.23 -25.84 11.01
CA VAL A 174 -8.62 -24.53 10.49
C VAL A 174 -8.49 -24.50 8.97
N TYR A 175 -9.54 -24.00 8.30
CA TYR A 175 -9.47 -23.72 6.87
C TYR A 175 -8.57 -22.52 6.60
N LYS A 176 -7.70 -22.64 5.60
CA LYS A 176 -6.79 -21.58 5.17
C LYS A 176 -6.85 -21.44 3.65
N ILE A 177 -6.65 -20.23 3.14
CA ILE A 177 -6.47 -19.96 1.71
C ILE A 177 -4.99 -19.77 1.41
N ILE A 178 -4.47 -20.56 0.47
CA ILE A 178 -3.14 -20.34 -0.11
C ILE A 178 -3.22 -19.12 -1.03
N VAL A 179 -2.42 -18.10 -0.74
CA VAL A 179 -2.32 -16.89 -1.55
C VAL A 179 -0.93 -16.85 -2.19
N ASP A 180 -0.83 -17.36 -3.40
CA ASP A 180 0.39 -17.44 -4.21
C ASP A 180 0.40 -16.47 -5.40
N ARG A 181 -0.79 -16.04 -5.86
CA ARG A 181 -0.97 -15.09 -6.96
C ARG A 181 -1.61 -13.78 -6.51
N GLY A 182 -1.36 -12.70 -7.26
CA GLY A 182 -1.90 -11.36 -6.99
C GLY A 182 -1.35 -10.69 -5.72
N SER A 183 -0.48 -11.37 -4.97
CA SER A 183 0.12 -10.85 -3.75
C SER A 183 1.13 -9.75 -4.06
N LYS A 184 1.15 -8.70 -3.23
CA LYS A 184 2.07 -7.58 -3.41
C LYS A 184 3.51 -8.06 -3.22
N GLY A 185 4.29 -8.02 -4.30
CA GLY A 185 5.68 -8.45 -4.30
C GLY A 185 5.87 -9.97 -4.30
N GLY A 186 4.87 -10.73 -4.75
CA GLY A 186 4.97 -12.19 -4.94
C GLY A 186 5.09 -12.99 -3.65
N ARG A 187 4.70 -12.41 -2.50
CA ARG A 187 4.83 -13.06 -1.20
C ARG A 187 3.70 -14.04 -0.97
N MET A 188 4.05 -15.32 -0.95
CA MET A 188 3.15 -16.39 -0.57
C MET A 188 2.74 -16.29 0.90
N ARG A 189 1.51 -16.64 1.21
CA ARG A 189 1.03 -16.84 2.60
C ARG A 189 -0.17 -17.77 2.64
N LYS A 190 -0.47 -18.28 3.83
CA LYS A 190 -1.73 -18.95 4.16
C LYS A 190 -2.57 -17.98 4.99
N ALA A 191 -3.77 -17.64 4.52
CA ALA A 191 -4.70 -16.76 5.23
C ALA A 191 -5.77 -17.63 5.92
N PRO A 192 -5.90 -17.60 7.26
CA PRO A 192 -6.95 -18.35 7.94
C PRO A 192 -8.33 -17.83 7.57
N VAL A 193 -9.27 -18.74 7.38
CA VAL A 193 -10.69 -18.44 7.17
C VAL A 193 -11.35 -18.33 8.54
N ILE A 194 -12.03 -17.21 8.79
CA ILE A 194 -12.79 -16.95 10.01
C ILE A 194 -14.22 -16.52 9.66
N GLY A 195 -15.10 -16.34 10.65
CA GLY A 195 -16.47 -15.88 10.40
C GLY A 195 -17.28 -16.95 9.69
N ASN A 196 -17.87 -16.62 8.53
CA ASN A 196 -18.68 -17.57 7.77
C ASN A 196 -17.81 -18.56 6.96
N VAL A 197 -17.25 -19.55 7.67
CA VAL A 197 -16.42 -20.60 7.09
C VAL A 197 -17.20 -21.41 6.06
N ASN A 198 -18.45 -21.77 6.35
CA ASN A 198 -19.29 -22.59 5.46
C ASN A 198 -19.49 -21.92 4.09
N LEU A 199 -19.76 -20.62 4.05
CA LEU A 199 -19.87 -19.87 2.80
C LEU A 199 -18.57 -19.91 1.99
N VAL A 200 -17.43 -19.70 2.65
CA VAL A 200 -16.12 -19.75 1.99
C VAL A 200 -15.86 -21.13 1.43
N VAL A 201 -16.03 -22.19 2.23
CA VAL A 201 -15.84 -23.58 1.80
C VAL A 201 -16.73 -23.89 0.60
N ASN A 202 -18.02 -23.57 0.68
CA ASN A 202 -18.97 -23.82 -0.41
C ASN A 202 -18.57 -23.12 -1.72
N LEU A 203 -18.17 -21.84 -1.66
CA LEU A 203 -17.74 -21.10 -2.85
C LEU A 203 -16.44 -21.63 -3.44
N MET A 204 -15.47 -21.98 -2.59
CA MET A 204 -14.20 -22.56 -3.03
C MET A 204 -14.41 -23.94 -3.67
N SER A 205 -15.15 -24.83 -3.00
CA SER A 205 -15.44 -26.17 -3.52
C SER A 205 -16.23 -26.13 -4.83
N LYS A 206 -17.22 -25.24 -4.95
CA LYS A 206 -17.97 -25.05 -6.20
C LYS A 206 -17.10 -24.57 -7.35
N ALA A 207 -16.08 -23.75 -7.07
CA ALA A 207 -15.17 -23.25 -8.09
C ALA A 207 -14.18 -24.31 -8.58
N GLY A 208 -13.73 -25.23 -7.72
CA GLY A 208 -12.71 -26.23 -8.06
C GLY A 208 -11.45 -25.55 -8.60
N ASP A 209 -10.95 -25.96 -9.76
CA ASP A 209 -9.77 -25.33 -10.39
C ASP A 209 -10.07 -23.98 -11.07
N ASN A 210 -11.34 -23.58 -11.14
CA ASN A 210 -11.77 -22.32 -11.73
C ASN A 210 -11.67 -21.15 -10.75
N LYS A 211 -11.81 -19.93 -11.29
CA LYS A 211 -11.87 -18.72 -10.47
C LYS A 211 -13.09 -18.74 -9.57
N VAL A 212 -12.88 -18.39 -8.30
CA VAL A 212 -13.98 -18.22 -7.32
C VAL A 212 -14.85 -17.04 -7.71
N PHE A 213 -14.25 -15.97 -8.24
CA PHE A 213 -14.94 -14.79 -8.72
C PHE A 213 -14.48 -14.44 -10.15
N GLU A 214 -15.40 -14.53 -11.10
CA GLU A 214 -15.15 -14.07 -12.48
C GLU A 214 -14.78 -12.58 -12.55
N LYS A 215 -15.47 -11.77 -11.75
CA LYS A 215 -15.26 -10.32 -11.71
C LYS A 215 -15.38 -9.76 -10.30
N VAL A 216 -14.30 -9.12 -9.84
CA VAL A 216 -14.31 -8.35 -8.59
C VAL A 216 -14.64 -6.89 -8.90
N LYS A 217 -15.89 -6.47 -8.66
CA LYS A 217 -16.40 -5.12 -8.96
C LYS A 217 -15.53 -4.02 -8.36
N SER A 218 -15.16 -3.01 -9.14
CA SER A 218 -14.26 -1.92 -8.73
C SER A 218 -14.80 -1.07 -7.58
N GLY A 219 -16.13 -0.97 -7.47
CA GLY A 219 -16.82 -0.27 -6.38
C GLY A 219 -16.83 -0.98 -5.03
N ALA A 220 -16.52 -2.28 -4.96
CA ALA A 220 -16.48 -3.00 -3.68
C ALA A 220 -15.36 -2.45 -2.77
N ASP A 221 -15.66 -2.12 -1.51
CA ASP A 221 -14.63 -1.67 -0.58
C ASP A 221 -13.86 -2.84 0.07
N ILE A 222 -13.13 -3.57 -0.77
CA ILE A 222 -12.28 -4.69 -0.36
C ILE A 222 -11.29 -4.30 0.75
N HIS A 223 -10.89 -3.02 0.81
CA HIS A 223 -9.98 -2.57 1.86
C HIS A 223 -10.68 -2.45 3.20
N SER A 224 -11.93 -1.97 3.23
CA SER A 224 -12.76 -1.97 4.44
C SER A 224 -13.04 -3.39 4.93
N TYR A 225 -13.51 -4.29 4.06
CA TYR A 225 -13.81 -5.68 4.46
C TYR A 225 -12.57 -6.42 4.99
N ARG A 226 -11.40 -6.13 4.42
CA ARG A 226 -10.12 -6.63 4.93
C ARG A 226 -9.74 -6.06 6.30
N SER A 227 -10.12 -4.82 6.59
CA SER A 227 -9.95 -4.19 7.91
C SER A 227 -10.87 -4.82 8.95
N GLU A 228 -12.10 -5.16 8.57
CA GLU A 228 -13.03 -5.92 9.41
C GLU A 228 -12.48 -7.31 9.72
N TYR A 229 -12.05 -8.08 8.70
CA TYR A 229 -11.37 -9.36 8.90
C TYR A 229 -10.21 -9.26 9.90
N ALA A 230 -9.33 -8.27 9.72
CA ALA A 230 -8.18 -8.08 10.59
C ALA A 230 -8.57 -7.80 12.05
N THR A 231 -9.65 -7.03 12.24
CA THR A 231 -10.18 -6.71 13.56
C THR A 231 -10.82 -7.94 14.20
N SER A 232 -11.62 -8.71 13.46
CA SER A 232 -12.24 -9.94 13.95
C SER A 232 -11.20 -11.00 14.32
N LEU A 233 -10.20 -11.22 13.45
CA LEU A 233 -9.10 -12.14 13.73
C LEU A 233 -8.30 -11.70 14.96
N TYR A 234 -8.02 -10.40 15.10
CA TYR A 234 -7.34 -9.88 16.28
C TYR A 234 -8.14 -10.17 17.55
N LYS A 235 -9.44 -9.85 17.56
CA LYS A 235 -10.33 -10.05 18.71
C LYS A 235 -10.42 -11.52 19.12
N SER A 236 -10.36 -12.46 18.18
CA SER A 236 -10.46 -13.89 18.49
C SER A 236 -9.19 -14.50 19.10
N ILE A 237 -8.03 -13.86 18.93
CA ILE A 237 -6.73 -14.43 19.39
C ILE A 237 -5.99 -13.54 20.40
N ALA A 238 -6.42 -12.29 20.58
CA ALA A 238 -5.77 -11.36 21.49
C ALA A 238 -6.03 -11.72 22.95
N ARG A 239 -4.95 -11.75 23.73
CA ARG A 239 -5.05 -11.78 25.19
C ARG A 239 -5.56 -10.44 25.69
N LYS A 240 -6.25 -10.43 26.83
CA LYS A 240 -6.56 -9.16 27.49
C LYS A 240 -5.25 -8.49 27.91
N ILE A 241 -5.20 -7.17 27.80
CA ILE A 241 -3.97 -6.42 28.10
C ILE A 241 -3.56 -6.57 29.57
N GLU A 242 -4.53 -6.71 30.48
CA GLU A 242 -4.30 -6.96 31.91
C GLU A 242 -3.60 -8.30 32.20
N ASP A 243 -3.83 -9.32 31.36
CA ASP A 243 -3.25 -10.66 31.51
C ASP A 243 -1.80 -10.75 30.99
N ILE A 244 -1.31 -9.71 30.30
CA ILE A 244 0.04 -9.69 29.75
C ILE A 244 1.03 -9.23 30.82
N PRO A 245 2.08 -10.01 31.15
CA PRO A 245 2.96 -9.69 32.27
C PRO A 245 3.83 -8.45 32.02
N TYR A 246 4.19 -7.78 33.12
CA TYR A 246 5.23 -6.76 33.15
C TYR A 246 6.61 -7.42 33.25
N ASP A 247 7.14 -7.81 32.10
CA ASP A 247 8.31 -8.69 31.96
C ASP A 247 9.65 -7.94 31.79
N LYS A 248 9.63 -6.63 31.55
CA LYS A 248 10.86 -5.83 31.35
C LYS A 248 10.87 -4.54 32.13
N VAL A 249 12.06 -4.00 32.35
CA VAL A 249 12.30 -2.70 33.00
C VAL A 249 12.96 -1.75 32.01
N ASN A 250 12.44 -0.53 31.91
CA ASN A 250 13.05 0.51 31.08
C ASN A 250 14.32 1.03 31.77
N ARG A 251 15.48 0.98 31.09
CA ARG A 251 16.77 1.40 31.64
C ARG A 251 16.84 2.87 32.02
N GLY A 252 16.12 3.75 31.30
CA GLY A 252 16.15 5.19 31.56
C GLY A 252 15.21 5.64 32.67
N THR A 253 14.07 4.97 32.85
CA THR A 253 13.04 5.38 33.82
C THR A 253 12.92 4.46 35.04
N GLY A 254 13.56 3.28 35.02
CA GLY A 254 13.42 2.26 36.06
C GLY A 254 12.05 1.59 36.14
N ARG A 255 11.09 1.98 35.28
CA ARG A 255 9.71 1.48 35.34
C ARG A 255 9.57 0.14 34.62
N LYS A 256 8.84 -0.79 35.25
CA LYS A 256 8.40 -2.03 34.61
C LYS A 256 7.45 -1.72 33.45
N TYR A 257 7.51 -2.50 32.38
CA TYR A 257 6.60 -2.41 31.24
C TYR A 257 6.31 -3.79 30.65
N GLN A 258 5.15 -3.90 30.00
CA GLN A 258 4.70 -5.09 29.29
C GLN A 258 5.33 -5.10 27.90
N SER A 259 6.39 -5.88 27.70
CA SER A 259 7.17 -5.87 26.45
C SER A 259 6.38 -6.42 25.26
N GLU A 260 5.38 -7.26 25.53
CA GLU A 260 4.44 -7.79 24.54
C GLU A 260 3.23 -6.90 24.27
N VAL A 261 3.13 -5.74 24.92
CA VAL A 261 2.07 -4.76 24.63
C VAL A 261 2.59 -3.70 23.65
N TYR A 262 1.87 -3.53 22.55
CA TYR A 262 2.08 -2.44 21.61
C TYR A 262 1.31 -1.22 22.12
N SER A 263 2.03 -0.17 22.51
CA SER A 263 1.44 1.11 22.87
C SER A 263 1.43 2.02 21.66
N CYS A 264 0.23 2.38 21.19
CA CYS A 264 0.07 3.31 20.09
C CYS A 264 0.54 4.73 20.47
N ARG A 265 0.90 5.51 19.45
CA ARG A 265 1.41 6.89 19.59
C ARG A 265 0.51 7.85 18.80
N SER A 266 0.79 9.15 18.93
CA SER A 266 0.12 10.21 18.17
C SER A 266 -1.40 10.19 18.36
N ASP A 267 -2.18 10.13 17.28
CA ASP A 267 -3.65 10.14 17.30
C ASP A 267 -4.27 8.91 17.98
N LEU A 268 -3.50 7.84 18.17
CA LEU A 268 -3.92 6.64 18.87
C LEU A 268 -3.26 6.51 20.27
N LYS A 269 -2.71 7.59 20.82
CA LYS A 269 -2.10 7.56 22.16
C LYS A 269 -3.12 7.05 23.19
N GLY A 270 -2.72 6.06 23.98
CA GLY A 270 -3.57 5.41 24.97
C GLY A 270 -4.12 4.06 24.51
N VAL A 271 -4.24 3.83 23.20
CA VAL A 271 -4.64 2.52 22.66
C VAL A 271 -3.50 1.52 22.82
N LYS A 272 -3.83 0.33 23.30
CA LYS A 272 -2.90 -0.78 23.55
C LYS A 272 -3.36 -2.04 22.84
N TYR A 273 -2.41 -2.79 22.30
CA TYR A 273 -2.67 -4.06 21.62
C TYR A 273 -1.69 -5.15 22.06
N ASP A 274 -2.12 -6.41 21.97
CA ASP A 274 -1.27 -7.59 22.14
C ASP A 274 -0.40 -7.78 20.90
N LYS A 275 0.93 -7.68 21.05
CA LYS A 275 1.88 -7.82 19.94
C LYS A 275 1.85 -9.19 19.30
N ARG A 276 1.56 -10.26 20.06
CA ARG A 276 1.52 -11.63 19.51
C ARG A 276 0.36 -11.75 18.52
N ALA A 277 -0.84 -11.37 18.95
CA ALA A 277 -2.02 -11.31 18.10
C ALA A 277 -1.82 -10.37 16.89
N MET A 278 -1.22 -9.19 17.09
CA MET A 278 -0.90 -8.29 15.96
C MET A 278 0.04 -8.93 14.94
N LEU A 279 1.00 -9.74 15.39
CA LEU A 279 1.95 -10.42 14.49
C LEU A 279 1.24 -11.48 13.66
N ASP A 280 0.33 -12.25 14.26
CA ASP A 280 -0.43 -13.28 13.56
C ASP A 280 -1.40 -12.67 12.53
N VAL A 281 -2.11 -11.60 12.91
CA VAL A 281 -2.92 -10.81 11.97
C VAL A 281 -2.05 -10.21 10.87
N SER A 282 -0.85 -9.71 11.21
CA SER A 282 0.10 -9.18 10.21
C SER A 282 0.45 -10.24 9.17
N LYS A 283 0.81 -11.46 9.62
CA LYS A 283 1.15 -12.59 8.75
C LYS A 283 -0.04 -13.03 7.90
N ALA A 284 -1.24 -13.16 8.48
CA ALA A 284 -2.48 -13.47 7.77
C ALA A 284 -2.77 -12.45 6.65
N LEU A 285 -2.47 -11.17 6.89
CA LEU A 285 -2.58 -10.11 5.90
C LEU A 285 -1.35 -9.99 4.96
N GLY A 286 -0.33 -10.84 5.07
CA GLY A 286 0.87 -10.78 4.23
C GLY A 286 1.76 -9.57 4.48
N HIS A 287 1.78 -9.08 5.72
CA HIS A 287 2.68 -8.04 6.21
C HIS A 287 3.62 -8.64 7.28
N ASN A 288 4.77 -8.00 7.50
CA ASN A 288 5.71 -8.40 8.57
C ASN A 288 5.85 -7.34 9.67
N ARG A 289 5.12 -6.22 9.57
CA ARG A 289 5.25 -5.08 10.49
C ARG A 289 3.94 -4.87 11.21
N ILE A 290 3.94 -5.13 12.51
CA ILE A 290 2.76 -4.99 13.38
C ILE A 290 2.20 -3.55 13.39
N SER A 291 3.05 -2.52 13.23
CA SER A 291 2.59 -1.12 13.19
C SER A 291 1.63 -0.85 12.02
N VAL A 292 1.81 -1.55 10.89
CA VAL A 292 0.91 -1.44 9.73
C VAL A 292 -0.50 -1.88 10.10
N ILE A 293 -0.62 -2.89 10.97
CA ILE A 293 -1.90 -3.43 11.42
C ILE A 293 -2.61 -2.43 12.33
N ALA A 294 -1.92 -1.89 13.35
CA ALA A 294 -2.47 -0.86 14.22
C ALA A 294 -2.86 0.43 13.47
N GLU A 295 -2.04 0.89 12.51
CA GLU A 295 -2.28 2.16 11.83
C GLU A 295 -3.40 2.09 10.78
N HIS A 296 -3.51 0.96 10.07
CA HIS A 296 -4.35 0.88 8.87
C HIS A 296 -5.51 -0.10 8.93
N TYR A 297 -5.49 -1.09 9.84
CA TYR A 297 -6.43 -2.20 9.79
C TYR A 297 -7.26 -2.37 11.06
N LEU A 298 -6.66 -2.20 12.25
CA LEU A 298 -7.40 -2.35 13.49
C LEU A 298 -8.28 -1.12 13.74
N LYS A 299 -9.56 -1.40 13.97
CA LYS A 299 -10.56 -0.46 14.46
C LYS A 299 -11.09 -1.06 15.75
N VAL A 300 -10.49 -0.69 16.88
CA VAL A 300 -10.90 -1.14 18.22
C VAL A 300 -11.51 0.04 18.94
#